data_AF-A0A8H7FHL4-F1
#
_entry.id   AF-A0A8H7FHL4-F1
#
_cell.length_a   1.000
_cell.length_b   1.000
_cell.length_c   1.000
_cell.angle_alpha   90.00
_cell.angle_beta   90.00
_cell.angle_gamma   90.00
#
_symmetry.space_group_name_H-M   'P 1'
#
loop_
_entity.id
_entity.type
_entity.pdbx_description
1 polymer ?
#
loop_
_entity_poly.entity_id
_entity_poly.type
_entity_poly.pdbx_seq_one_letter_code
_entity_poly.pdbx_strand_id
1 'polypeptide(L)'
;MVRAAKVAPAFQFYPTSYPSDDEDPPAPSVARHKHIWFNNDGQVSEHHSYLASAVSPAKPNPFPEPDATQWNSEHIPDIISHPYIDPAYQHELDLMNPDLPKRKRTKAKWNGVFFDHLTLRSLGLRVQLGHGIGDSCSNPVPSHDDTFTVIDVKGIHQIHLDYCTCQTAQALHVQLLHPSWYPSTTSNPCTAATFHVLEHFHLLTFKAKSSGFALYNTLARSTDNTGTAPPPDRYPSFMQMIREWRHIKLLKRAGRAHKLEGPGPESAQQGDCAVICPACPHPGRNIPDDWAADKDKLWLYALFLAIDANFRLKRKDISSDTSDPSLNRGRTYFVEEVRYKAHLANYGDQEETSGDCVNHDAVKSANKVTVGLAATGAGTVDCARHNMKRPHAVGDLQASERQCNIDYLFLSSILGCMLLWMNILYDICCQWSVHLIPRMAAFPEEFHVDLSRVKWTYLVPKFHLPAHIERCQTVFSFNFTRFVGRTDGEAPEHGWSDINAVATSTQEMGPGSPMPPTFVRKIKDTVPERAQHVDDFEELTENLPPESVAAWTVAVEAWEADRRQVNPFVSIAEIVTECDIKLELAREESAELASGTSG
;
A
#
# COMPACT_ATOMS: atom_id res chain seq x y z
N MET A 1 20.33 60.59 -17.27
CA MET A 1 20.68 59.89 -16.02
C MET A 1 20.03 58.52 -16.05
N VAL A 2 20.78 57.52 -16.51
CA VAL A 2 20.33 56.14 -16.68
C VAL A 2 20.58 55.40 -15.36
N ARG A 3 19.52 54.88 -14.73
CA ARG A 3 19.65 53.93 -13.60
C ARG A 3 19.88 52.55 -14.20
N ALA A 4 21.08 52.00 -13.98
CA ALA A 4 21.40 50.62 -14.32
C ALA A 4 20.67 49.67 -13.36
N ALA A 5 19.89 48.75 -13.94
CA ALA A 5 19.29 47.62 -13.24
C ALA A 5 20.39 46.59 -12.92
N LYS A 6 20.43 46.13 -11.67
CA LYS A 6 21.24 44.97 -11.27
C LYS A 6 20.60 43.71 -11.83
N VAL A 7 21.30 43.01 -12.71
CA VAL A 7 20.99 41.63 -13.10
C VAL A 7 21.43 40.73 -11.94
N ALA A 8 20.49 40.04 -11.31
CA ALA A 8 20.79 38.96 -10.38
C ALA A 8 21.00 37.66 -11.19
N PRO A 9 22.01 36.84 -10.90
CA PRO A 9 22.12 35.52 -11.50
C PRO A 9 20.99 34.62 -10.99
N ALA A 10 20.26 34.02 -11.93
CA ALA A 10 19.27 33.01 -11.64
C ALA A 10 19.98 31.67 -11.36
N PHE A 11 19.55 31.01 -10.29
CA PHE A 11 19.86 29.64 -9.84
C PHE A 11 21.21 29.41 -9.15
N GLN A 12 21.10 29.07 -7.85
CA GLN A 12 22.12 28.39 -7.05
C GLN A 12 21.45 27.12 -6.48
N PHE A 13 21.88 25.94 -6.92
CA PHE A 13 21.46 24.67 -6.31
C PHE A 13 22.39 24.36 -5.14
N TYR A 14 21.81 24.14 -3.96
CA TYR A 14 22.53 23.62 -2.80
C TYR A 14 22.32 22.11 -2.73
N PRO A 15 23.37 21.27 -2.79
CA PRO A 15 23.24 19.87 -2.44
C PRO A 15 23.11 19.76 -0.93
N THR A 16 21.90 19.53 -0.43
CA THR A 16 21.69 19.06 0.94
C THR A 16 21.96 17.56 0.98
N SER A 17 23.11 17.17 1.52
CA SER A 17 23.31 15.80 2.01
C SER A 17 22.44 15.61 3.25
N TYR A 18 21.28 14.96 3.09
CA TYR A 18 20.54 14.45 4.23
C TYR A 18 21.11 13.07 4.59
N PRO A 19 21.57 12.84 5.83
CA PRO A 19 21.90 11.49 6.25
C PRO A 19 20.64 10.62 6.15
N SER A 20 20.81 9.37 5.71
CA SER A 20 19.74 8.38 5.81
C SER A 20 19.36 8.21 7.28
N ASP A 21 18.14 7.78 7.55
CA ASP A 21 17.65 7.52 8.92
C ASP A 21 18.45 6.42 9.67
N ASP A 22 19.48 5.83 9.03
CA ASP A 22 20.28 4.72 9.54
C ASP A 22 21.77 5.06 9.83
N GLU A 23 22.23 6.33 9.72
CA GLU A 23 23.64 6.69 10.03
C GLU A 23 23.84 7.82 11.08
N ASP A 24 24.87 7.65 11.93
CA ASP A 24 25.31 8.67 12.91
C ASP A 24 25.92 9.91 12.22
N PRO A 25 25.72 11.14 12.75
CA PRO A 25 26.17 12.37 12.10
C PRO A 25 27.71 12.57 12.17
N PRO A 26 28.36 13.13 11.12
CA PRO A 26 29.79 13.42 11.12
C PRO A 26 30.15 14.67 11.96
N ALA A 27 31.41 14.73 12.42
CA ALA A 27 31.95 15.80 13.28
C ALA A 27 32.09 17.18 12.56
N PRO A 28 32.00 18.32 13.28
CA PRO A 28 31.88 19.65 12.66
C PRO A 28 33.20 20.21 12.09
N SER A 29 33.15 20.81 10.90
CA SER A 29 34.22 21.61 10.29
C SER A 29 33.85 23.10 10.19
N VAL A 30 34.85 23.99 10.28
CA VAL A 30 34.68 25.46 10.25
C VAL A 30 34.78 25.98 8.81
N ALA A 31 33.75 26.68 8.31
CA ALA A 31 33.76 27.26 6.96
C ALA A 31 34.26 28.73 6.95
N ARG A 32 35.30 29.02 6.15
CA ARG A 32 35.77 30.38 5.85
C ARG A 32 34.97 30.95 4.67
N HIS A 33 34.47 32.18 4.79
CA HIS A 33 33.84 32.91 3.69
C HIS A 33 34.72 34.09 3.25
N LYS A 34 34.96 34.22 1.94
CA LYS A 34 35.77 35.28 1.32
C LYS A 34 34.83 36.21 0.54
N HIS A 35 34.80 37.48 0.90
CA HIS A 35 34.04 38.50 0.16
C HIS A 35 35.01 39.41 -0.60
N ILE A 36 34.82 39.48 -1.91
CA ILE A 36 35.60 40.33 -2.82
C ILE A 36 34.71 41.48 -3.28
N TRP A 37 35.19 42.71 -3.12
CA TRP A 37 34.52 43.92 -3.59
C TRP A 37 35.37 44.59 -4.67
N PHE A 38 34.69 45.12 -5.70
CA PHE A 38 35.31 45.95 -6.72
C PHE A 38 34.88 47.39 -6.49
N ASN A 39 35.85 48.28 -6.25
CA ASN A 39 35.59 49.72 -6.24
C ASN A 39 35.70 50.24 -7.68
N ASN A 40 35.08 51.40 -7.95
CA ASN A 40 34.93 51.96 -9.30
C ASN A 40 36.24 52.28 -10.05
N ASP A 41 37.39 52.19 -9.38
CA ASP A 41 38.72 52.40 -9.98
C ASP A 41 39.50 51.09 -10.19
N GLY A 42 38.85 49.92 -10.07
CA GLY A 42 39.39 48.64 -10.53
C GLY A 42 40.43 47.97 -9.62
N GLN A 43 40.68 48.47 -8.42
CA GLN A 43 41.47 47.76 -7.41
C GLN A 43 40.60 46.86 -6.52
N VAL A 44 41.08 45.64 -6.31
CA VAL A 44 40.44 44.61 -5.47
C VAL A 44 40.88 44.78 -4.02
N SER A 45 39.92 44.87 -3.09
CA SER A 45 40.20 44.79 -1.66
C SER A 45 39.49 43.59 -1.05
N GLU A 46 40.25 42.72 -0.37
CA GLU A 46 39.75 41.51 0.26
C GLU A 46 39.57 41.71 1.76
N HIS A 47 38.43 41.28 2.30
CA HIS A 47 38.18 41.26 3.74
C HIS A 47 37.77 39.85 4.16
N HIS A 48 38.47 39.31 5.16
CA HIS A 48 38.19 37.98 5.72
C HIS A 48 37.31 38.15 6.97
N SER A 49 36.11 37.59 6.94
CA SER A 49 35.26 37.46 8.13
C SER A 49 35.25 36.02 8.62
N TYR A 50 35.62 35.83 9.87
CA TYR A 50 35.51 34.55 10.57
C TYR A 50 34.17 34.54 11.32
N LEU A 51 33.20 33.80 10.79
CA LEU A 51 32.05 33.39 11.58
C LEU A 51 32.34 31.99 12.09
N ALA A 52 32.37 31.83 13.42
CA ALA A 52 32.18 30.51 13.98
C ALA A 52 30.87 29.97 13.40
N SER A 53 30.92 28.78 12.80
CA SER A 53 29.68 28.07 12.48
C SER A 53 28.91 28.01 13.79
N ALA A 54 27.75 28.66 13.85
CA ALA A 54 26.83 28.40 14.94
C ALA A 54 26.67 26.88 14.98
N VAL A 55 26.89 26.30 16.15
CA VAL A 55 26.45 24.94 16.45
C VAL A 55 25.03 24.87 15.90
N SER A 56 24.76 23.91 15.00
CA SER A 56 23.39 23.64 14.57
C SER A 56 22.50 23.74 15.80
N PRO A 57 21.44 24.56 15.80
CA PRO A 57 20.54 24.56 16.93
C PRO A 57 20.23 23.10 17.21
N ALA A 58 20.54 22.64 18.42
CA ALA A 58 20.11 21.32 18.88
C ALA A 58 18.68 21.14 18.39
N LYS A 59 18.37 19.95 17.82
CA LYS A 59 17.05 19.57 17.29
C LYS A 59 16.01 20.49 17.92
N PRO A 60 15.27 21.33 17.18
CA PRO A 60 14.21 22.10 17.80
C PRO A 60 13.44 21.06 18.60
N ASN A 61 13.49 21.22 19.93
CA ASN A 61 12.71 20.40 20.85
C ASN A 61 11.33 20.38 20.19
N PRO A 62 10.74 19.20 19.92
CA PRO A 62 9.52 19.12 19.13
C PRO A 62 8.63 20.24 19.63
N PHE A 63 8.32 21.21 18.77
CA PHE A 63 7.51 22.34 19.20
C PHE A 63 6.34 21.72 19.97
N PRO A 64 6.03 22.23 21.17
CA PRO A 64 4.98 21.66 21.99
C PRO A 64 3.77 21.49 21.08
N GLU A 65 3.08 20.36 21.25
CA GLU A 65 1.84 20.05 20.54
C GLU A 65 1.10 21.34 20.19
N PRO A 66 0.56 21.51 18.97
CA PRO A 66 -0.42 22.57 18.79
C PRO A 66 -1.45 22.30 19.86
N ASP A 67 -1.52 23.23 20.82
CA ASP A 67 -2.38 23.16 21.96
C ASP A 67 -3.74 22.68 21.46
N ALA A 68 -4.15 21.51 21.95
CA ALA A 68 -5.43 20.90 21.67
C ALA A 68 -6.61 21.73 22.24
N THR A 69 -6.41 23.02 22.51
CA THR A 69 -7.42 23.99 22.94
C THR A 69 -7.57 25.16 21.96
N GLN A 70 -7.94 24.90 20.69
CA GLN A 70 -8.58 25.96 19.89
C GLN A 70 -9.60 25.50 18.84
N TRP A 71 -10.14 24.29 18.97
CA TRP A 71 -11.34 23.85 18.22
C TRP A 71 -12.64 23.95 19.02
N ASN A 72 -12.73 24.85 20.00
CA ASN A 72 -13.98 25.25 20.64
C ASN A 72 -13.87 26.71 21.13
N SER A 73 -13.91 27.65 20.20
CA SER A 73 -14.19 29.06 20.51
C SER A 73 -15.65 29.40 20.19
N GLU A 74 -16.57 28.53 20.59
CA GLU A 74 -17.93 28.96 20.90
C GLU A 74 -18.04 29.04 22.42
N HIS A 75 -18.56 30.17 22.89
CA HIS A 75 -18.70 30.53 24.29
C HIS A 75 -19.61 29.51 24.99
N ILE A 76 -19.02 28.51 25.67
CA ILE A 76 -19.74 27.63 26.59
C ILE A 76 -19.85 28.39 27.92
N PRO A 77 -21.06 28.73 28.40
CA PRO A 77 -21.22 29.36 29.70
C PRO A 77 -20.78 28.38 30.80
N ASP A 78 -20.18 28.92 31.86
CA ASP A 78 -19.72 28.22 33.06
C ASP A 78 -20.67 27.09 33.50
N ILE A 79 -20.31 25.83 33.19
CA ILE A 79 -20.88 24.64 33.81
C ILE A 79 -19.73 23.81 34.37
N ILE A 80 -19.41 24.13 35.62
CA ILE A 80 -19.06 23.23 36.73
C ILE A 80 -18.28 21.96 36.33
N SER A 81 -17.01 21.92 36.76
CA SER A 81 -16.18 20.75 37.03
C SER A 81 -16.92 19.40 37.14
N HIS A 82 -16.71 18.51 36.16
CA HIS A 82 -16.93 17.08 36.36
C HIS A 82 -15.61 16.31 36.21
N PRO A 83 -15.06 15.74 37.29
CA PRO A 83 -13.98 14.77 37.20
C PRO A 83 -14.54 13.49 36.57
N TYR A 84 -13.67 12.68 35.94
CA TYR A 84 -13.97 11.32 35.48
C TYR A 84 -14.97 10.63 36.41
N ILE A 85 -16.21 10.52 35.94
CA ILE A 85 -17.27 9.89 36.72
C ILE A 85 -16.97 8.40 36.75
N ASP A 86 -16.61 7.90 37.93
CA ASP A 86 -16.55 6.48 38.26
C ASP A 86 -17.80 5.79 37.67
N PRO A 87 -17.66 4.67 36.92
CA PRO A 87 -18.81 3.90 36.44
C PRO A 87 -19.82 3.54 37.54
N ALA A 88 -19.40 3.45 38.81
CA ALA A 88 -20.28 3.30 39.96
C ALA A 88 -21.09 4.58 40.26
N TYR A 89 -20.50 5.76 40.11
CA TYR A 89 -21.15 7.05 40.34
C TYR A 89 -22.14 7.42 39.22
N GLN A 90 -21.82 7.09 37.95
CA GLN A 90 -22.80 7.22 36.86
C GLN A 90 -23.97 6.22 37.06
N HIS A 91 -23.71 5.05 37.63
CA HIS A 91 -24.76 4.08 37.94
C HIS A 91 -25.71 4.59 39.03
N GLU A 92 -25.21 5.27 40.07
CA GLU A 92 -26.06 5.91 41.08
C GLU A 92 -26.90 7.06 40.52
N LEU A 93 -26.32 7.91 39.65
CA LEU A 93 -27.06 8.97 38.95
C LEU A 93 -28.14 8.42 38.02
N ASP A 94 -27.83 7.35 37.27
CA ASP A 94 -28.77 6.67 36.37
C ASP A 94 -29.89 5.94 37.15
N LEU A 95 -29.66 5.52 38.40
CA LEU A 95 -30.69 4.91 39.28
C LEU A 95 -31.64 5.96 39.88
N MET A 96 -31.18 7.20 40.06
CA MET A 96 -31.96 8.29 40.64
C MET A 96 -32.79 9.08 39.60
N ASN A 97 -32.63 8.80 38.31
CA ASN A 97 -33.43 9.42 37.25
C ASN A 97 -34.52 8.46 36.73
N PRO A 98 -35.81 8.67 37.11
CA PRO A 98 -36.91 7.78 36.73
C PRO A 98 -37.25 7.82 35.23
N ASP A 99 -36.78 8.84 34.49
CA ASP A 99 -37.09 9.05 33.07
C ASP A 99 -36.02 8.48 32.12
N LEU A 100 -34.87 8.03 32.64
CA LEU A 100 -33.87 7.34 31.82
C LEU A 100 -34.32 5.90 31.54
N PRO A 101 -34.24 5.42 30.27
CA PRO A 101 -34.50 4.02 29.98
C PRO A 101 -33.51 3.16 30.78
N LYS A 102 -34.04 2.40 31.74
CA LYS A 102 -33.26 1.51 32.62
C LYS A 102 -32.23 0.76 31.78
N ARG A 103 -30.94 0.98 32.02
CA ARG A 103 -29.87 0.18 31.40
C ARG A 103 -30.16 -1.28 31.71
N LYS A 104 -30.58 -2.03 30.69
CA LYS A 104 -30.80 -3.47 30.78
C LYS A 104 -29.46 -4.15 31.05
N ARG A 105 -29.09 -4.32 32.33
CA ARG A 105 -28.10 -5.34 32.74
C ARG A 105 -28.80 -6.71 32.60
N THR A 106 -28.91 -7.20 31.37
CA THR A 106 -29.83 -8.29 30.99
C THR A 106 -29.36 -9.72 31.32
N LYS A 107 -28.31 -9.92 32.12
CA LYS A 107 -27.74 -11.25 32.34
C LYS A 107 -27.35 -11.53 33.79
N ALA A 108 -28.11 -11.03 34.77
CA ALA A 108 -27.86 -11.38 36.15
C ALA A 108 -29.14 -11.54 36.98
N LYS A 109 -29.12 -12.46 37.93
CA LYS A 109 -30.19 -12.70 38.91
C LYS A 109 -29.66 -12.40 40.31
N TRP A 110 -30.41 -11.63 41.08
CA TRP A 110 -30.12 -11.44 42.48
C TRP A 110 -30.30 -12.75 43.24
N ASN A 111 -29.24 -13.24 43.89
CA ASN A 111 -29.28 -14.48 44.67
C ASN A 111 -29.51 -14.26 46.18
N GLY A 112 -29.72 -12.99 46.59
CA GLY A 112 -29.85 -12.59 47.99
C GLY A 112 -28.62 -11.86 48.54
N VAL A 113 -27.45 -12.05 47.94
CA VAL A 113 -26.18 -11.45 48.39
C VAL A 113 -25.49 -10.66 47.28
N PHE A 114 -25.50 -11.18 46.05
CA PHE A 114 -24.95 -10.51 44.88
C PHE A 114 -25.77 -10.85 43.61
N PHE A 115 -25.48 -10.13 42.53
CA PHE A 115 -26.01 -10.46 41.22
C PHE A 115 -25.20 -11.59 40.59
N ASP A 116 -25.80 -12.77 40.51
CA ASP A 116 -25.22 -13.95 39.88
C ASP A 116 -25.44 -13.91 38.37
N HIS A 117 -24.44 -14.30 37.59
CA HIS A 117 -24.51 -14.25 36.13
C HIS A 117 -25.45 -15.33 35.58
N LEU A 118 -26.28 -14.98 34.59
CA LEU A 118 -27.17 -15.91 33.89
C LEU A 118 -26.94 -15.89 32.39
N THR A 119 -26.97 -17.07 31.77
CA THR A 119 -26.95 -17.22 30.32
C THR A 119 -28.36 -17.19 29.76
N LEU A 120 -28.51 -16.89 28.46
CA LEU A 120 -29.82 -17.00 27.80
C LEU A 120 -30.34 -18.44 27.86
N ARG A 121 -29.45 -19.43 27.78
CA ARG A 121 -29.74 -20.84 28.01
C ARG A 121 -30.33 -21.09 29.40
N SER A 122 -29.71 -20.61 30.47
CA SER A 122 -30.23 -20.83 31.84
C SER A 122 -31.54 -20.10 32.11
N LEU A 123 -31.84 -19.05 31.34
CA LEU A 123 -33.15 -18.39 31.31
C LEU A 123 -34.21 -19.15 30.49
N GLY A 124 -33.83 -20.25 29.82
CA GLY A 124 -34.74 -21.08 29.03
C GLY A 124 -34.96 -20.61 27.59
N LEU A 125 -34.10 -19.72 27.05
CA LEU A 125 -34.21 -19.32 25.64
C LEU A 125 -33.96 -20.53 24.74
N ARG A 126 -34.99 -20.89 23.97
CA ARG A 126 -34.99 -21.96 22.99
C ARG A 126 -35.46 -21.41 21.65
N VAL A 127 -34.59 -21.53 20.64
CA VAL A 127 -34.85 -21.07 19.27
C VAL A 127 -35.13 -22.27 18.40
N GLN A 128 -36.22 -22.25 17.65
CA GLN A 128 -36.59 -23.33 16.74
C GLN A 128 -36.46 -22.86 15.29
N LEU A 129 -35.77 -23.64 14.46
CA LEU A 129 -35.47 -23.31 13.07
C LEU A 129 -36.38 -24.05 12.08
N GLY A 130 -36.34 -23.63 10.81
CA GLY A 130 -36.96 -24.32 9.67
C GLY A 130 -38.41 -23.94 9.37
N HIS A 131 -39.03 -23.06 10.15
CA HIS A 131 -40.39 -22.56 9.93
C HIS A 131 -40.46 -21.03 10.03
N GLY A 132 -41.56 -20.45 9.55
CA GLY A 132 -41.79 -19.01 9.57
C GLY A 132 -41.93 -18.45 10.99
N ILE A 133 -41.85 -17.13 11.12
CA ILE A 133 -42.05 -16.45 12.41
C ILE A 133 -43.48 -16.72 12.88
N GLY A 134 -43.62 -17.28 14.09
CA GLY A 134 -44.91 -17.60 14.70
C GLY A 134 -45.33 -19.07 14.54
N ASP A 135 -44.70 -19.83 13.64
CA ASP A 135 -45.00 -21.24 13.41
C ASP A 135 -44.14 -22.15 14.31
N SER A 136 -44.76 -23.19 14.88
CA SER A 136 -44.06 -24.23 15.63
C SER A 136 -43.83 -25.47 14.76
N CYS A 137 -42.67 -26.11 14.91
CA CYS A 137 -42.30 -27.30 14.18
C CYS A 137 -43.03 -28.48 14.83
N SER A 138 -43.62 -29.35 14.02
CA SER A 138 -44.24 -30.58 14.52
C SER A 138 -43.21 -31.68 14.83
N ASN A 139 -41.97 -31.56 14.32
CA ASN A 139 -40.89 -32.52 14.53
C ASN A 139 -39.54 -31.82 14.83
N PRO A 140 -39.42 -31.08 15.95
CA PRO A 140 -38.20 -30.42 16.35
C PRO A 140 -37.20 -31.44 16.93
N VAL A 141 -35.93 -31.29 16.56
CA VAL A 141 -34.82 -32.09 17.12
C VAL A 141 -33.79 -31.14 17.72
N PRO A 142 -33.40 -31.30 18.99
CA PRO A 142 -32.43 -30.42 19.62
C PRO A 142 -31.06 -30.52 18.96
N SER A 143 -30.32 -29.41 18.99
CA SER A 143 -28.91 -29.38 18.61
C SER A 143 -28.08 -30.30 19.52
N HIS A 144 -26.86 -30.62 19.09
CA HIS A 144 -25.91 -31.41 19.88
C HIS A 144 -25.78 -30.88 21.32
N ASP A 145 -25.82 -31.81 22.29
CA ASP A 145 -25.81 -31.55 23.74
C ASP A 145 -26.82 -30.50 24.24
N ASP A 146 -27.88 -30.24 23.47
CA ASP A 146 -28.90 -29.23 23.76
C ASP A 146 -28.28 -27.87 24.14
N THR A 147 -27.15 -27.54 23.48
CA THR A 147 -26.35 -26.33 23.70
C THR A 147 -25.84 -25.79 22.37
N PHE A 148 -26.15 -24.54 22.07
CA PHE A 148 -25.69 -23.87 20.87
C PHE A 148 -25.06 -22.51 21.20
N THR A 149 -23.92 -22.19 20.58
CA THR A 149 -23.22 -20.92 20.77
C THR A 149 -23.49 -19.95 19.62
N VAL A 150 -24.00 -18.76 19.92
CA VAL A 150 -24.19 -17.67 18.96
C VAL A 150 -23.21 -16.54 19.27
N ILE A 151 -22.40 -16.18 18.29
CA ILE A 151 -21.50 -15.02 18.35
C ILE A 151 -22.23 -13.82 17.73
N ASP A 152 -22.40 -12.75 18.51
CA ASP A 152 -23.06 -11.52 18.09
C ASP A 152 -22.22 -10.29 18.49
N VAL A 153 -22.53 -9.10 17.96
CA VAL A 153 -21.85 -7.85 18.34
C VAL A 153 -22.01 -7.53 19.83
N LYS A 154 -23.06 -8.05 20.48
CA LYS A 154 -23.29 -7.87 21.92
C LYS A 154 -22.53 -8.87 22.79
N GLY A 155 -21.85 -9.84 22.20
CA GLY A 155 -21.08 -10.86 22.90
C GLY A 155 -21.36 -12.28 22.40
N ILE A 156 -20.97 -13.25 23.20
CA ILE A 156 -21.06 -14.68 22.95
C ILE A 156 -22.18 -15.24 23.83
N HIS A 157 -23.14 -15.91 23.21
CA HIS A 157 -24.37 -16.35 23.86
C HIS A 157 -24.52 -17.86 23.75
N GLN A 158 -24.80 -18.52 24.86
CA GLN A 158 -25.29 -19.91 24.85
C GLN A 158 -26.81 -19.92 24.90
N ILE A 159 -27.44 -20.74 24.05
CA ILE A 159 -28.89 -20.92 23.94
C ILE A 159 -29.24 -22.41 23.74
N HIS A 160 -30.52 -22.75 23.85
CA HIS A 160 -31.07 -23.99 23.29
C HIS A 160 -31.49 -23.75 21.83
N LEU A 161 -31.24 -24.73 20.96
CA LEU A 161 -31.59 -24.66 19.53
C LEU A 161 -32.27 -25.96 19.10
N ASP A 162 -33.37 -25.86 18.37
CA ASP A 162 -34.06 -27.00 17.76
C ASP A 162 -34.04 -26.85 16.24
N TYR A 163 -33.58 -27.88 15.54
CA TYR A 163 -33.66 -28.00 14.09
C TYR A 163 -34.99 -28.63 13.68
N CYS A 164 -35.51 -28.23 12.52
CA CYS A 164 -36.62 -28.92 11.89
C CYS A 164 -36.14 -30.19 11.21
N THR A 165 -36.88 -31.28 11.42
CA THR A 165 -36.71 -32.56 10.71
C THR A 165 -38.01 -33.05 10.09
N CYS A 166 -38.93 -32.13 9.76
CA CYS A 166 -40.10 -32.42 8.95
C CYS A 166 -39.70 -32.90 7.54
N GLN A 167 -40.63 -33.49 6.81
CA GLN A 167 -40.35 -34.05 5.47
C GLN A 167 -39.78 -33.02 4.47
N THR A 168 -40.14 -31.75 4.62
CA THR A 168 -39.67 -30.63 3.77
C THR A 168 -38.49 -29.86 4.39
N ALA A 169 -37.88 -30.38 5.45
CA ALA A 169 -36.78 -29.71 6.15
C ALA A 169 -35.57 -29.51 5.22
N GLN A 170 -35.04 -28.29 5.24
CA GLN A 170 -33.78 -27.98 4.57
C GLN A 170 -32.59 -28.52 5.36
N ALA A 171 -31.41 -28.56 4.75
CA ALA A 171 -30.18 -28.92 5.45
C ALA A 171 -29.91 -27.98 6.64
N LEU A 172 -29.28 -28.49 7.72
CA LEU A 172 -29.11 -27.76 8.99
C LEU A 172 -28.45 -26.39 8.82
N HIS A 173 -27.43 -26.29 7.97
CA HIS A 173 -26.75 -25.03 7.69
C HIS A 173 -27.66 -24.03 6.95
N VAL A 174 -28.54 -24.49 6.05
CA VAL A 174 -29.53 -23.63 5.37
C VAL A 174 -30.55 -23.10 6.38
N GLN A 175 -31.01 -23.96 7.30
CA GLN A 175 -31.91 -23.56 8.39
C GLN A 175 -31.32 -22.44 9.27
N LEU A 176 -30.01 -22.42 9.49
CA LEU A 176 -29.29 -21.35 10.21
C LEU A 176 -29.14 -20.08 9.37
N LEU A 177 -28.94 -20.20 8.05
CA LEU A 177 -28.80 -19.05 7.16
C LEU A 177 -30.11 -18.25 7.03
N HIS A 178 -31.28 -18.89 7.16
CA HIS A 178 -32.59 -18.20 7.12
C HIS A 178 -32.73 -17.06 8.15
N PRO A 179 -32.44 -17.27 9.46
CA PRO A 179 -32.37 -16.19 10.45
C PRO A 179 -31.07 -15.37 10.39
N SER A 180 -30.30 -15.44 9.30
CA SER A 180 -29.01 -14.75 9.13
C SER A 180 -27.93 -15.15 10.15
N TRP A 181 -27.88 -16.45 10.50
CA TRP A 181 -26.82 -17.02 11.31
C TRP A 181 -25.89 -17.84 10.42
N TYR A 182 -24.64 -17.39 10.30
CA TYR A 182 -23.62 -18.08 9.53
C TYR A 182 -23.04 -19.23 10.36
N PRO A 183 -23.17 -20.49 9.95
CA PRO A 183 -22.73 -21.64 10.74
C PRO A 183 -21.22 -21.81 10.70
N SER A 184 -20.64 -22.33 11.78
CA SER A 184 -19.21 -22.69 11.81
C SER A 184 -18.87 -23.96 11.01
N THR A 185 -19.85 -24.85 10.83
CA THR A 185 -19.71 -26.11 10.08
C THR A 185 -21.01 -26.39 9.32
N THR A 186 -20.91 -27.09 8.20
CA THR A 186 -22.09 -27.51 7.43
C THR A 186 -22.77 -28.75 7.99
N SER A 187 -21.98 -29.62 8.64
CA SER A 187 -22.40 -30.85 9.30
C SER A 187 -22.46 -30.64 10.81
N ASN A 188 -23.61 -30.93 11.41
CA ASN A 188 -23.89 -30.79 12.85
C ASN A 188 -23.33 -29.50 13.47
N PRO A 189 -23.85 -28.31 13.07
CA PRO A 189 -23.36 -27.05 13.60
C PRO A 189 -23.66 -26.92 15.09
N CYS A 190 -22.66 -26.53 15.88
CA CYS A 190 -22.78 -26.21 17.31
C CYS A 190 -22.51 -24.72 17.60
N THR A 191 -22.04 -23.97 16.60
CA THR A 191 -21.75 -22.54 16.70
C THR A 191 -22.20 -21.82 15.44
N ALA A 192 -22.70 -20.60 15.59
CA ALA A 192 -22.91 -19.69 14.46
C ALA A 192 -22.54 -18.26 14.85
N ALA A 193 -22.12 -17.45 13.87
CA ALA A 193 -21.99 -16.01 14.00
C ALA A 193 -23.18 -15.33 13.31
N THR A 194 -23.74 -14.30 13.93
CA THR A 194 -24.76 -13.49 13.24
C THR A 194 -24.14 -12.79 12.03
N PHE A 195 -24.90 -12.58 10.96
CA PHE A 195 -24.41 -11.77 9.83
C PHE A 195 -24.00 -10.38 10.30
N HIS A 196 -24.69 -9.85 11.31
CA HIS A 196 -24.39 -8.55 11.90
C HIS A 196 -22.95 -8.47 12.46
N VAL A 197 -22.47 -9.47 13.22
CA VAL A 197 -21.09 -9.45 13.72
C VAL A 197 -20.06 -9.64 12.61
N LEU A 198 -20.37 -10.45 11.59
CA LEU A 198 -19.48 -10.63 10.44
C LEU A 198 -19.37 -9.37 9.58
N GLU A 199 -20.46 -8.64 9.37
CA GLU A 199 -20.46 -7.34 8.68
C GLU A 199 -19.75 -6.27 9.48
N HIS A 200 -20.02 -6.21 10.79
CA HIS A 200 -19.38 -5.27 11.69
C HIS A 200 -17.85 -5.48 11.70
N PHE A 201 -17.40 -6.73 11.83
CA PHE A 201 -15.98 -7.03 11.77
C PHE A 201 -15.35 -6.65 10.44
N HIS A 202 -16.04 -6.94 9.33
CA HIS A 202 -15.53 -6.59 7.99
C HIS A 202 -15.29 -5.09 7.86
N LEU A 203 -16.18 -4.24 8.39
CA LEU A 203 -16.00 -2.79 8.43
C LEU A 203 -14.84 -2.36 9.33
N LEU A 204 -14.73 -2.95 10.53
CA LEU A 204 -13.65 -2.67 11.48
C LEU A 204 -12.28 -3.00 10.89
N THR A 205 -12.15 -4.10 10.15
CA THR A 205 -10.88 -4.43 9.48
C THR A 205 -10.46 -3.35 8.49
N PHE A 206 -11.40 -2.73 7.76
CA PHE A 206 -11.05 -1.68 6.79
C PHE A 206 -10.79 -0.33 7.43
N LYS A 207 -11.58 0.05 8.45
CA LYS A 207 -11.56 1.39 9.04
C LYS A 207 -10.63 1.50 10.24
N ALA A 208 -10.72 0.57 11.17
CA ALA A 208 -9.95 0.58 12.42
C ALA A 208 -8.75 -0.37 12.38
N LYS A 209 -8.57 -1.11 11.27
CA LYS A 209 -7.49 -2.11 11.11
C LYS A 209 -7.48 -3.16 12.24
N SER A 210 -8.63 -3.42 12.85
CA SER A 210 -8.74 -4.32 13.98
C SER A 210 -8.51 -5.78 13.57
N SER A 211 -7.70 -6.50 14.35
CA SER A 211 -7.48 -7.93 14.15
C SER A 211 -8.70 -8.75 14.59
N GLY A 212 -8.84 -9.96 14.04
CA GLY A 212 -9.90 -10.89 14.47
C GLY A 212 -9.76 -11.27 15.94
N PHE A 213 -8.53 -11.45 16.40
CA PHE A 213 -8.22 -11.70 17.81
C PHE A 213 -8.69 -10.56 18.72
N ALA A 214 -8.41 -9.31 18.35
CA ALA A 214 -8.84 -8.15 19.14
C ALA A 214 -10.37 -8.09 19.24
N LEU A 215 -11.09 -8.20 18.11
CA LEU A 215 -12.55 -8.19 18.14
C LEU A 215 -13.10 -9.36 18.98
N TYR A 216 -12.62 -10.58 18.74
CA TYR A 216 -13.12 -11.75 19.45
C TYR A 216 -12.92 -11.64 20.96
N ASN A 217 -11.75 -11.18 21.42
CA ASN A 217 -11.51 -10.93 22.84
C ASN A 217 -12.38 -9.81 23.38
N THR A 218 -12.65 -8.75 22.61
CA THR A 218 -13.63 -7.72 23.00
C THR A 218 -15.02 -8.32 23.17
N LEU A 219 -15.46 -9.22 22.29
CA LEU A 219 -16.75 -9.92 22.43
C LEU A 219 -16.78 -10.86 23.65
N ALA A 220 -15.69 -11.59 23.88
CA ALA A 220 -15.54 -12.45 25.06
C ALA A 220 -15.62 -11.62 26.35
N ARG A 221 -14.91 -10.50 26.43
CA ARG A 221 -14.96 -9.57 27.57
C ARG A 221 -16.29 -8.84 27.70
N SER A 222 -16.97 -8.55 26.59
CA SER A 222 -18.34 -8.00 26.62
C SER A 222 -19.35 -9.02 27.17
N THR A 223 -19.02 -10.31 27.07
CA THR A 223 -19.81 -11.40 27.66
C THR A 223 -19.50 -11.57 29.13
N ASP A 224 -18.22 -11.68 29.47
CA ASP A 224 -17.72 -11.70 30.84
C ASP A 224 -16.39 -10.94 30.92
N ASN A 225 -16.41 -9.75 31.52
CA ASN A 225 -15.21 -8.93 31.73
C ASN A 225 -14.47 -9.28 33.02
N THR A 226 -15.05 -10.12 33.87
CA THR A 226 -14.49 -10.49 35.18
C THR A 226 -13.49 -11.64 35.07
N GLY A 227 -13.61 -12.47 34.03
CA GLY A 227 -12.81 -13.68 33.85
C GLY A 227 -13.24 -14.83 34.77
N THR A 228 -14.34 -14.68 35.52
CA THR A 228 -14.83 -15.68 36.47
C THR A 228 -15.66 -16.77 35.80
N ALA A 229 -16.28 -16.45 34.66
CA ALA A 229 -17.10 -17.36 33.87
C ALA A 229 -16.85 -17.11 32.36
N PRO A 230 -15.62 -17.38 31.87
CA PRO A 230 -15.27 -17.09 30.49
C PRO A 230 -16.19 -17.87 29.52
N PRO A 231 -16.66 -17.22 28.44
CA PRO A 231 -17.44 -17.92 27.43
C PRO A 231 -16.61 -19.03 26.77
N PRO A 232 -17.26 -20.06 26.19
CA PRO A 232 -16.56 -21.09 25.44
C PRO A 232 -15.69 -20.48 24.34
N ASP A 233 -14.45 -20.95 24.21
CA ASP A 233 -13.58 -20.50 23.13
C ASP A 233 -14.06 -21.05 21.78
N ARG A 234 -14.35 -20.11 20.88
CA ARG A 234 -14.83 -20.29 19.51
C ARG A 234 -14.05 -19.39 18.55
N TYR A 235 -12.88 -18.88 18.96
CA TYR A 235 -12.04 -18.06 18.08
C TYR A 235 -11.68 -18.76 16.76
N PRO A 236 -11.23 -20.04 16.75
CA PRO A 236 -10.94 -20.74 15.48
C PRO A 236 -12.17 -20.82 14.56
N SER A 237 -13.33 -21.16 15.13
CA SER A 237 -14.60 -21.20 14.40
C SER A 237 -14.99 -19.83 13.85
N PHE A 238 -14.77 -18.76 14.62
CA PHE A 238 -15.05 -17.40 14.18
C PHE A 238 -14.15 -16.98 13.01
N MET A 239 -12.85 -17.29 13.07
CA MET A 239 -11.91 -16.99 11.99
C MET A 239 -12.24 -17.75 10.70
N GLN A 240 -12.68 -19.01 10.81
CA GLN A 240 -13.18 -19.78 9.66
C GLN A 240 -14.41 -19.10 9.03
N MET A 241 -15.41 -18.75 9.85
CA MET A 241 -16.63 -18.07 9.35
C MET A 241 -16.30 -16.74 8.67
N ILE A 242 -15.36 -15.96 9.21
CA ILE A 242 -14.88 -14.71 8.57
C ILE A 242 -14.25 -14.99 7.20
N ARG A 243 -13.40 -16.01 7.10
CA ARG A 243 -12.71 -16.36 5.87
C ARG A 243 -13.70 -16.72 4.77
N GLU A 244 -14.67 -17.58 5.09
CA GLU A 244 -15.74 -17.95 4.15
C GLU A 244 -16.64 -16.75 3.82
N TRP A 245 -17.02 -15.94 4.82
CA TRP A 245 -17.82 -14.74 4.65
C TRP A 245 -17.19 -13.75 3.68
N ARG A 246 -15.88 -13.47 3.84
CA ARG A 246 -15.12 -12.58 2.95
C ARG A 246 -15.07 -13.14 1.54
N HIS A 247 -14.85 -14.44 1.38
CA HIS A 247 -14.84 -15.10 0.08
C HIS A 247 -16.20 -14.99 -0.62
N ILE A 248 -17.30 -15.22 0.10
CA ILE A 248 -18.66 -15.09 -0.44
C ILE A 248 -18.95 -13.63 -0.82
N LYS A 249 -18.58 -12.65 0.01
CA LYS A 249 -18.75 -11.22 -0.31
C LYS A 249 -17.93 -10.82 -1.54
N LEU A 250 -16.72 -11.37 -1.70
CA LEU A 250 -15.90 -11.20 -2.90
C LEU A 250 -16.62 -11.74 -4.16
N LEU A 251 -17.11 -12.98 -4.11
CA LEU A 251 -17.83 -13.61 -5.23
C LEU A 251 -19.11 -12.85 -5.59
N LYS A 252 -19.87 -12.40 -4.59
CA LYS A 252 -21.07 -11.56 -4.78
C LYS A 252 -20.72 -10.24 -5.46
N ARG A 253 -19.68 -9.54 -4.98
CA ARG A 253 -19.20 -8.28 -5.58
C ARG A 253 -18.77 -8.47 -7.04
N ALA A 254 -18.12 -9.59 -7.35
CA ALA A 254 -17.70 -9.93 -8.71
C ALA A 254 -18.83 -10.49 -9.60
N GLY A 255 -20.07 -10.55 -9.10
CA GLY A 255 -21.22 -11.07 -9.84
C GLY A 255 -21.18 -12.57 -10.12
N ARG A 256 -20.28 -13.33 -9.47
CA ARG A 256 -20.07 -14.77 -9.74
C ARG A 256 -21.17 -15.67 -9.18
N ALA A 257 -22.00 -15.15 -8.28
CA ALA A 257 -23.11 -15.89 -7.68
C ALA A 257 -24.44 -15.79 -8.46
N HIS A 258 -24.55 -14.92 -9.48
CA HIS A 258 -25.83 -14.58 -10.13
C HIS A 258 -26.02 -15.14 -11.53
N LYS A 259 -25.06 -15.90 -12.07
CA LYS A 259 -25.20 -16.53 -13.40
C LYS A 259 -25.83 -17.91 -13.27
N LEU A 260 -27.16 -17.98 -13.30
CA LEU A 260 -27.93 -19.25 -13.29
C LEU A 260 -27.62 -20.14 -14.51
N GLU A 261 -27.23 -19.54 -15.64
CA GLU A 261 -26.89 -20.23 -16.90
C GLU A 261 -25.44 -19.94 -17.37
N GLY A 262 -24.60 -19.36 -16.52
CA GLY A 262 -23.21 -19.05 -16.85
C GLY A 262 -22.23 -19.62 -15.84
N PRO A 263 -20.92 -19.39 -16.02
CA PRO A 263 -19.91 -19.90 -15.11
C PRO A 263 -20.16 -19.43 -13.67
N GLY A 264 -20.54 -20.36 -12.78
CA GLY A 264 -20.68 -20.17 -11.34
C GLY A 264 -19.34 -19.87 -10.63
N PRO A 265 -19.32 -19.83 -9.28
CA PRO A 265 -18.12 -19.56 -8.49
C PRO A 265 -16.91 -20.44 -8.87
N GLU A 266 -17.16 -21.70 -9.18
CA GLU A 266 -16.18 -22.71 -9.61
C GLU A 266 -15.40 -22.31 -10.87
N SER A 267 -16.03 -21.57 -11.78
CA SER A 267 -15.50 -21.21 -13.10
C SER A 267 -14.93 -19.80 -13.18
N ALA A 268 -14.79 -19.10 -12.05
CA ALA A 268 -14.01 -17.86 -11.99
C ALA A 268 -12.54 -18.14 -12.32
N GLN A 269 -12.02 -17.44 -13.33
CA GLN A 269 -10.64 -17.49 -13.80
C GLN A 269 -9.71 -16.63 -12.92
N GLN A 270 -8.42 -16.65 -13.21
CA GLN A 270 -7.45 -15.82 -12.48
C GLN A 270 -7.76 -14.33 -12.69
N GLY A 271 -7.68 -13.54 -11.62
CA GLY A 271 -8.00 -12.11 -11.64
C GLY A 271 -9.48 -11.73 -11.79
N ASP A 272 -10.40 -12.68 -11.99
CA ASP A 272 -11.81 -12.42 -12.31
C ASP A 272 -12.61 -11.64 -11.25
N CYS A 273 -12.13 -11.63 -10.00
CA CYS A 273 -12.72 -10.94 -8.86
C CYS A 273 -11.91 -9.71 -8.41
N ALA A 274 -10.83 -9.37 -9.12
CA ALA A 274 -10.06 -8.16 -8.88
C ALA A 274 -10.85 -6.91 -9.30
N VAL A 275 -10.69 -5.82 -8.54
CA VAL A 275 -11.20 -4.52 -8.98
C VAL A 275 -10.11 -3.90 -9.85
N ILE A 276 -10.36 -3.87 -11.16
CA ILE A 276 -9.46 -3.24 -12.11
C ILE A 276 -9.54 -1.71 -12.02
N CYS A 277 -8.45 -1.04 -12.40
CA CYS A 277 -8.43 0.41 -12.48
C CYS A 277 -9.40 0.95 -13.52
N PRO A 278 -10.47 1.68 -13.13
CA PRO A 278 -11.47 2.16 -14.09
C PRO A 278 -10.94 3.27 -14.99
N ALA A 279 -9.88 3.97 -14.58
CA ALA A 279 -9.24 5.04 -15.33
C ALA A 279 -8.12 4.55 -16.26
N CYS A 280 -7.65 3.30 -16.12
CA CYS A 280 -6.77 2.71 -17.12
C CYS A 280 -7.54 2.48 -18.43
N PRO A 281 -6.85 2.52 -19.59
CA PRO A 281 -7.47 2.19 -20.86
C PRO A 281 -7.82 0.70 -20.94
N HIS A 282 -9.07 0.41 -21.34
CA HIS A 282 -9.62 -0.94 -21.51
C HIS A 282 -10.36 -1.00 -22.86
N PRO A 283 -9.76 -1.63 -23.88
CA PRO A 283 -10.41 -1.86 -25.17
C PRO A 283 -11.80 -2.50 -25.01
N GLY A 284 -12.79 -1.98 -25.74
CA GLY A 284 -14.18 -2.45 -25.67
C GLY A 284 -14.93 -2.09 -24.37
N ARG A 285 -14.36 -1.23 -23.51
CA ARG A 285 -15.03 -0.75 -22.28
C ARG A 285 -15.04 0.76 -22.13
N ASN A 286 -13.87 1.40 -22.15
CA ASN A 286 -13.74 2.83 -21.83
C ASN A 286 -12.79 3.60 -22.76
N ILE A 287 -12.43 3.03 -23.91
CA ILE A 287 -11.70 3.72 -24.99
C ILE A 287 -12.41 3.46 -26.33
N PRO A 288 -12.24 4.33 -27.35
CA PRO A 288 -12.86 4.17 -28.66
C PRO A 288 -12.53 2.82 -29.34
N ASP A 289 -13.41 2.30 -30.20
CA ASP A 289 -13.16 1.01 -30.86
C ASP A 289 -11.98 1.05 -31.85
N ASP A 290 -11.72 2.23 -32.42
CA ASP A 290 -10.63 2.52 -33.36
C ASP A 290 -9.35 3.03 -32.69
N TRP A 291 -9.22 2.87 -31.36
CA TRP A 291 -8.10 3.34 -30.56
C TRP A 291 -6.71 2.92 -31.09
N ALA A 292 -6.63 1.81 -31.83
CA ALA A 292 -5.39 1.26 -32.38
C ALA A 292 -5.09 1.70 -33.83
N ALA A 293 -5.95 2.50 -34.46
CA ALA A 293 -5.82 2.88 -35.88
C ALA A 293 -4.67 3.86 -36.13
N ASP A 294 -4.51 4.84 -35.24
CA ASP A 294 -3.48 5.87 -35.32
C ASP A 294 -2.27 5.49 -34.45
N LYS A 295 -1.23 4.95 -35.10
CA LYS A 295 -0.02 4.48 -34.42
C LYS A 295 0.73 5.59 -33.67
N ASP A 296 0.62 6.84 -34.13
CA ASP A 296 1.31 7.99 -33.54
C ASP A 296 0.59 8.50 -32.28
N LYS A 297 -0.66 8.07 -32.06
CA LYS A 297 -1.48 8.45 -30.89
C LYS A 297 -1.70 7.32 -29.89
N LEU A 298 -1.06 6.17 -30.06
CA LEU A 298 -1.17 5.04 -29.13
C LEU A 298 -0.80 5.41 -27.68
N TRP A 299 0.01 6.45 -27.49
CA TRP A 299 0.37 6.95 -26.16
C TRP A 299 -0.82 7.48 -25.35
N LEU A 300 -1.91 7.91 -25.99
CA LEU A 300 -3.16 8.29 -25.30
C LEU A 300 -3.76 7.12 -24.51
N TYR A 301 -3.48 5.90 -24.96
CA TYR A 301 -3.97 4.64 -24.38
C TYR A 301 -2.84 3.83 -23.73
N ALA A 302 -1.73 4.47 -23.38
CA ALA A 302 -0.61 3.79 -22.75
C ALA A 302 -0.95 3.30 -21.34
N LEU A 303 -0.53 2.07 -21.03
CA LEU A 303 -0.62 1.51 -19.70
C LEU A 303 0.62 1.88 -18.88
N PHE A 304 0.44 2.21 -17.60
CA PHE A 304 1.54 2.54 -16.69
C PHE A 304 1.59 1.50 -15.56
N LEU A 305 2.68 0.73 -15.51
CA LEU A 305 2.87 -0.41 -14.62
C LEU A 305 4.06 -0.14 -13.70
N ALA A 306 3.80 0.05 -12.41
CA ALA A 306 4.83 0.20 -11.39
C ALA A 306 5.04 -1.12 -10.66
N ILE A 307 6.30 -1.51 -10.50
CA ILE A 307 6.77 -2.73 -9.87
C ILE A 307 7.51 -2.35 -8.60
N ASP A 308 7.23 -3.04 -7.51
CA ASP A 308 7.93 -2.86 -6.24
C ASP A 308 7.72 -4.08 -5.31
N ALA A 309 8.54 -4.18 -4.27
CA ALA A 309 8.51 -5.20 -3.25
C ALA A 309 8.44 -4.62 -1.83
N ASN A 310 7.59 -5.21 -0.98
CA ASN A 310 7.46 -4.83 0.42
C ASN A 310 7.93 -5.95 1.36
N PHE A 311 9.04 -5.69 2.05
CA PHE A 311 9.66 -6.61 3.02
C PHE A 311 9.12 -6.51 4.44
N ARG A 312 8.16 -5.60 4.71
CA ARG A 312 7.44 -5.56 5.99
C ARG A 312 6.29 -6.57 6.02
N LEU A 313 5.78 -6.98 4.86
CA LEU A 313 4.76 -8.02 4.70
C LEU A 313 5.33 -9.43 4.84
N LYS A 314 5.93 -9.72 6.00
CA LYS A 314 6.47 -11.03 6.34
C LYS A 314 5.34 -11.98 6.74
N ARG A 315 5.47 -13.25 6.38
CA ARG A 315 4.57 -14.32 6.82
C ARG A 315 5.37 -15.45 7.44
N LYS A 316 4.99 -15.86 8.66
CA LYS A 316 5.66 -16.96 9.37
C LYS A 316 5.29 -18.31 8.77
N ASP A 317 6.22 -19.24 8.88
CA ASP A 317 6.00 -20.63 8.48
C ASP A 317 5.33 -21.42 9.61
N ILE A 318 4.02 -21.21 9.76
CA ILE A 318 3.20 -21.79 10.85
C ILE A 318 2.05 -22.66 10.35
N SER A 319 1.85 -22.76 9.03
CA SER A 319 0.77 -23.52 8.39
C SER A 319 1.13 -23.89 6.95
N SER A 320 0.36 -24.80 6.35
CA SER A 320 0.55 -25.31 4.99
C SER A 320 -0.73 -25.18 4.16
N ASP A 321 -0.61 -25.28 2.83
CA ASP A 321 -1.75 -25.28 1.92
C ASP A 321 -2.72 -26.45 2.17
N THR A 322 -2.22 -27.57 2.70
CA THR A 322 -3.05 -28.72 3.09
C THR A 322 -3.91 -28.41 4.31
N SER A 323 -3.36 -27.69 5.29
CA SER A 323 -4.06 -27.35 6.54
C SER A 323 -4.90 -26.07 6.42
N ASP A 324 -4.47 -25.08 5.63
CA ASP A 324 -5.13 -23.79 5.42
C ASP A 324 -5.18 -23.42 3.92
N PRO A 325 -5.97 -24.12 3.09
CA PRO A 325 -5.96 -23.92 1.64
C PRO A 325 -6.52 -22.56 1.23
N SER A 326 -5.99 -21.92 0.18
CA SER A 326 -6.64 -20.71 -0.37
C SER A 326 -8.04 -20.99 -0.93
N LEU A 327 -9.03 -20.17 -0.54
CA LEU A 327 -10.37 -20.16 -1.17
C LEU A 327 -10.36 -19.34 -2.48
N ASN A 328 -9.42 -18.41 -2.60
CA ASN A 328 -9.37 -17.44 -3.69
C ASN A 328 -8.55 -17.96 -4.88
N ARG A 329 -7.47 -18.73 -4.65
CA ARG A 329 -6.65 -19.41 -5.69
C ARG A 329 -6.38 -18.54 -6.94
N GLY A 330 -5.81 -17.35 -6.72
CA GLY A 330 -5.45 -16.45 -7.82
C GLY A 330 -6.61 -15.66 -8.46
N ARG A 331 -7.85 -15.76 -7.97
CA ARG A 331 -9.02 -15.06 -8.55
C ARG A 331 -9.05 -13.55 -8.29
N THR A 332 -8.05 -12.97 -7.62
CA THR A 332 -7.99 -11.53 -7.32
C THR A 332 -6.62 -10.93 -7.68
N TYR A 333 -5.92 -10.34 -6.72
CA TYR A 333 -4.65 -9.65 -6.96
C TYR A 333 -3.44 -10.57 -6.81
N PHE A 334 -3.50 -11.57 -5.93
CA PHE A 334 -2.43 -12.55 -5.82
C PHE A 334 -2.42 -13.49 -7.03
N VAL A 335 -1.24 -13.92 -7.46
CA VAL A 335 -1.05 -14.96 -8.48
C VAL A 335 -1.59 -16.31 -8.01
N GLU A 336 -1.84 -17.22 -8.94
CA GLU A 336 -2.17 -18.61 -8.61
C GLU A 336 -0.95 -19.30 -8.00
N GLU A 337 -1.06 -19.65 -6.72
CA GLU A 337 0.07 -20.00 -5.87
C GLU A 337 0.75 -21.30 -6.29
N VAL A 338 -0.02 -22.30 -6.76
CA VAL A 338 0.55 -23.58 -7.18
C VAL A 338 1.44 -23.40 -8.40
N ARG A 339 0.94 -22.70 -9.42
CA ARG A 339 1.68 -22.40 -10.64
C ARG A 339 2.88 -21.51 -10.37
N TYR A 340 2.72 -20.53 -9.50
CA TYR A 340 3.80 -19.64 -9.10
C TYR A 340 4.90 -20.37 -8.36
N LYS A 341 4.59 -21.19 -7.35
CA LYS A 341 5.58 -22.02 -6.65
C LYS A 341 6.27 -23.01 -7.57
N ALA A 342 5.55 -23.62 -8.51
CA ALA A 342 6.13 -24.52 -9.51
C ALA A 342 7.11 -23.80 -10.43
N HIS A 343 6.81 -22.56 -10.84
CA HIS A 343 7.75 -21.71 -11.58
C HIS A 343 9.01 -21.44 -10.75
N LEU A 344 8.84 -20.98 -9.52
CA LEU A 344 9.96 -20.63 -8.63
C LEU A 344 10.86 -21.82 -8.33
N ALA A 345 10.33 -23.04 -8.27
CA ALA A 345 11.10 -24.27 -8.03
C ALA A 345 12.12 -24.58 -9.13
N ASN A 346 11.94 -24.03 -10.34
CA ASN A 346 12.91 -24.19 -11.44
C ASN A 346 14.15 -23.30 -11.27
N TYR A 347 14.16 -22.40 -10.27
CA TYR A 347 15.23 -21.46 -10.03
C TYR A 347 15.82 -21.69 -8.63
N GLY A 348 17.11 -21.99 -8.58
CA GLY A 348 17.87 -22.05 -7.32
C GLY A 348 18.21 -20.66 -6.78
N ASP A 349 19.35 -20.58 -6.09
CA ASP A 349 19.94 -19.30 -5.72
C ASP A 349 20.38 -18.56 -6.99
N GLN A 350 19.79 -17.39 -7.23
CA GLN A 350 20.20 -16.52 -8.33
C GLN A 350 21.21 -15.53 -7.77
N GLU A 351 22.46 -15.60 -8.23
CA GLU A 351 23.41 -14.50 -8.02
C GLU A 351 22.97 -13.31 -8.87
N GLU A 352 22.80 -12.15 -8.23
CA GLU A 352 22.56 -10.91 -8.94
C GLU A 352 23.75 -10.59 -9.85
N THR A 353 23.47 -10.46 -11.14
CA THR A 353 24.46 -9.96 -12.09
C THR A 353 24.68 -8.48 -11.78
N SER A 354 25.90 -8.12 -11.35
CA SER A 354 26.28 -6.72 -11.14
C SER A 354 26.12 -5.96 -12.46
N GLY A 355 25.09 -5.12 -12.56
CA GLY A 355 24.89 -4.27 -13.72
C GLY A 355 25.81 -3.05 -13.72
N ASP A 356 25.84 -2.30 -14.81
CA ASP A 356 26.66 -1.09 -15.01
C ASP A 356 26.20 0.14 -14.18
N CYS A 357 25.35 -0.05 -13.16
CA CYS A 357 24.78 1.02 -12.31
C CYS A 357 25.15 0.79 -10.84
N VAL A 358 24.84 1.76 -9.97
CA VAL A 358 25.01 1.63 -8.51
C VAL A 358 24.34 0.34 -8.03
N ASN A 359 25.08 -0.43 -7.23
CA ASN A 359 24.53 -1.55 -6.49
C ASN A 359 23.72 -0.97 -5.34
N HIS A 360 22.39 -1.01 -5.43
CA HIS A 360 21.52 -0.61 -4.34
C HIS A 360 21.63 -1.64 -3.20
N ASP A 361 22.15 -1.22 -2.04
CA ASP A 361 22.35 -2.11 -0.87
C ASP A 361 21.03 -2.68 -0.30
N ALA A 362 19.89 -2.06 -0.64
CA ALA A 362 18.55 -2.57 -0.32
C ALA A 362 18.27 -3.95 -0.93
N VAL A 363 18.83 -4.23 -2.12
CA VAL A 363 18.65 -5.52 -2.81
C VAL A 363 19.51 -6.62 -2.15
N LYS A 364 20.75 -6.30 -1.75
CA LYS A 364 21.67 -7.26 -1.10
C LYS A 364 21.30 -7.60 0.33
N SER A 365 20.83 -6.64 1.12
CA SER A 365 20.45 -6.87 2.52
C SER A 365 19.16 -7.69 2.68
N ALA A 366 18.34 -7.76 1.62
CA ALA A 366 17.15 -8.60 1.53
C ALA A 366 17.42 -10.08 1.18
N ASN A 367 18.63 -10.43 0.70
CA ASN A 367 18.97 -11.80 0.22
C ASN A 367 19.17 -12.85 1.34
N LYS A 368 18.78 -12.58 2.58
CA LYS A 368 18.88 -13.56 3.68
C LYS A 368 17.57 -14.31 3.85
N VAL A 369 17.58 -15.60 3.49
CA VAL A 369 16.55 -16.55 3.91
C VAL A 369 16.45 -16.47 5.43
N THR A 370 15.33 -15.94 5.92
CA THR A 370 15.11 -15.78 7.36
C THR A 370 14.44 -17.04 7.86
N VAL A 371 15.13 -17.78 8.73
CA VAL A 371 14.60 -19.01 9.34
C VAL A 371 13.25 -18.73 10.00
N GLY A 372 12.24 -19.56 9.70
CA GLY A 372 10.89 -19.47 10.28
C GLY A 372 9.90 -18.58 9.53
N LEU A 373 10.27 -18.04 8.36
CA LEU A 373 9.34 -17.33 7.46
C LEU A 373 9.01 -18.16 6.22
N ALA A 374 7.71 -18.22 5.89
CA ALA A 374 7.22 -18.75 4.63
C ALA A 374 7.29 -17.71 3.50
N ALA A 375 7.23 -16.42 3.86
CA ALA A 375 7.47 -15.30 2.96
C ALA A 375 8.22 -14.17 3.68
N THR A 376 9.25 -13.62 3.04
CA THR A 376 10.04 -12.48 3.54
C THR A 376 9.45 -11.13 3.15
N GLY A 377 8.50 -11.12 2.22
CA GLY A 377 7.81 -9.93 1.73
C GLY A 377 6.80 -10.30 0.64
N ALA A 378 6.27 -9.27 -0.02
CA ALA A 378 5.41 -9.43 -1.19
C ALA A 378 5.83 -8.48 -2.31
N GLY A 379 5.94 -8.99 -3.53
CA GLY A 379 6.09 -8.18 -4.75
C GLY A 379 4.72 -7.82 -5.32
N THR A 380 4.64 -6.69 -6.04
CA THR A 380 3.41 -6.24 -6.69
C THR A 380 3.68 -5.61 -8.05
N VAL A 381 2.67 -5.64 -8.93
CA VAL A 381 2.57 -4.71 -10.06
C VAL A 381 1.27 -3.91 -9.95
N ASP A 382 1.41 -2.60 -9.90
CA ASP A 382 0.32 -1.66 -9.69
C ASP A 382 0.17 -0.75 -10.91
N CYS A 383 -1.01 -0.18 -11.08
CA CYS A 383 -1.24 0.97 -11.94
C CYS A 383 -0.53 2.18 -11.34
N ALA A 384 0.52 2.66 -12.00
CA ALA A 384 1.34 3.75 -11.49
C ALA A 384 0.58 5.08 -11.34
N ARG A 385 -0.44 5.33 -12.16
CA ARG A 385 -1.18 6.60 -12.14
C ARG A 385 -2.30 6.65 -11.10
N HIS A 386 -2.83 5.50 -10.70
CA HIS A 386 -4.04 5.43 -9.89
C HIS A 386 -3.88 4.59 -8.62
N ASN A 387 -2.68 4.08 -8.31
CA ASN A 387 -2.43 3.33 -7.08
C ASN A 387 -3.33 2.09 -6.94
N MET A 388 -3.47 1.32 -8.02
CA MET A 388 -4.32 0.12 -8.03
C MET A 388 -3.54 -1.11 -8.44
N LYS A 389 -3.57 -2.14 -7.58
CA LYS A 389 -3.01 -3.46 -7.87
C LYS A 389 -3.60 -4.03 -9.17
N ARG A 390 -2.73 -4.50 -10.05
CA ARG A 390 -3.14 -5.28 -11.21
C ARG A 390 -3.73 -6.62 -10.74
N PRO A 391 -4.70 -7.18 -11.47
CA PRO A 391 -5.13 -8.56 -11.24
C PRO A 391 -3.93 -9.51 -11.33
N HIS A 392 -3.91 -10.57 -10.52
CA HIS A 392 -2.89 -11.64 -10.52
C HIS A 392 -1.43 -11.14 -10.66
N ALA A 393 -1.09 -10.08 -9.94
CA ALA A 393 0.20 -9.40 -10.02
C ALA A 393 0.90 -9.22 -8.66
N VAL A 394 0.35 -9.83 -7.60
CA VAL A 394 0.94 -9.84 -6.26
C VAL A 394 1.43 -11.24 -5.96
N GLY A 395 2.60 -11.38 -5.35
CA GLY A 395 3.09 -12.69 -4.92
C GLY A 395 4.05 -12.62 -3.75
N ASP A 396 4.02 -13.66 -2.93
CA ASP A 396 4.94 -13.84 -1.81
C ASP A 396 6.39 -13.98 -2.32
N LEU A 397 7.32 -13.35 -1.61
CA LEU A 397 8.76 -13.46 -1.83
C LEU A 397 9.36 -14.43 -0.81
N GLN A 398 10.25 -15.34 -1.23
CA GLN A 398 10.78 -16.41 -0.36
C GLN A 398 12.09 -16.02 0.34
N ALA A 399 12.88 -15.15 -0.29
CA ALA A 399 14.14 -14.65 0.26
C ALA A 399 14.21 -13.15 0.02
N SER A 400 14.21 -12.76 -1.25
CA SER A 400 14.31 -11.38 -1.72
C SER A 400 13.46 -11.15 -2.97
N GLU A 401 13.62 -9.97 -3.57
CA GLU A 401 13.10 -9.62 -4.88
C GLU A 401 13.92 -10.28 -6.02
N ARG A 402 13.91 -11.61 -6.09
CA ARG A 402 14.59 -12.32 -7.18
C ARG A 402 13.94 -11.98 -8.52
N GLN A 403 14.75 -11.91 -9.57
CA GLN A 403 14.24 -11.61 -10.91
C GLN A 403 13.15 -12.61 -11.34
N CYS A 404 13.27 -13.89 -10.98
CA CYS A 404 12.24 -14.89 -11.29
C CYS A 404 10.87 -14.60 -10.62
N ASN A 405 10.86 -13.97 -9.44
CA ASN A 405 9.64 -13.51 -8.78
C ASN A 405 9.03 -12.35 -9.59
N ILE A 406 9.81 -11.29 -9.82
CA ILE A 406 9.32 -10.07 -10.50
C ILE A 406 8.92 -10.31 -11.95
N ASP A 407 9.69 -11.08 -12.71
CA ASP A 407 9.35 -11.46 -14.08
C ASP A 407 7.97 -12.15 -14.12
N TYR A 408 7.73 -13.10 -13.20
CA TYR A 408 6.44 -13.81 -13.15
C TYR A 408 5.29 -12.86 -12.82
N LEU A 409 5.45 -11.98 -11.83
CA LEU A 409 4.41 -11.02 -11.45
C LEU A 409 4.11 -10.03 -12.58
N PHE A 410 5.15 -9.51 -13.22
CA PHE A 410 5.04 -8.59 -14.36
C PHE A 410 4.36 -9.25 -15.55
N LEU A 411 4.87 -10.40 -16.02
CA LEU A 411 4.33 -11.10 -17.18
C LEU A 411 2.90 -11.60 -16.92
N SER A 412 2.61 -12.07 -15.70
CA SER A 412 1.24 -12.39 -15.30
C SER A 412 0.36 -11.15 -15.41
N SER A 413 0.79 -10.01 -14.87
CA SER A 413 -0.02 -8.78 -14.86
C SER A 413 -0.42 -8.25 -16.24
N ILE A 414 0.30 -8.61 -17.30
CA ILE A 414 0.03 -8.20 -18.68
C ILE A 414 -0.56 -9.30 -19.55
N LEU A 415 -0.82 -10.48 -18.99
CA LEU A 415 -1.46 -11.59 -19.69
C LEU A 415 -2.84 -11.16 -20.21
N GLY A 416 -3.09 -11.36 -21.50
CA GLY A 416 -4.33 -10.93 -22.16
C GLY A 416 -4.50 -9.41 -22.31
N CYS A 417 -3.47 -8.61 -22.02
CA CYS A 417 -3.49 -7.18 -22.28
C CYS A 417 -3.39 -6.90 -23.79
N MET A 418 -4.35 -6.16 -24.33
CA MET A 418 -4.41 -5.83 -25.75
C MET A 418 -3.72 -4.51 -26.11
N LEU A 419 -3.27 -3.74 -25.12
CA LEU A 419 -2.70 -2.41 -25.33
C LEU A 419 -1.32 -2.47 -25.98
N LEU A 420 -1.06 -1.54 -26.89
CA LEU A 420 0.15 -1.54 -27.72
C LEU A 420 1.27 -0.65 -27.16
N TRP A 421 1.03 0.11 -26.08
CA TRP A 421 2.05 0.95 -25.45
C TRP A 421 2.03 0.75 -23.93
N MET A 422 3.18 0.38 -23.37
CA MET A 422 3.35 0.17 -21.93
C MET A 422 4.55 0.97 -21.42
N ASN A 423 4.34 1.71 -20.34
CA ASN A 423 5.40 2.32 -19.54
C ASN A 423 5.57 1.43 -18.30
N ILE A 424 6.79 0.91 -18.11
CA ILE A 424 7.17 -0.02 -17.06
C ILE A 424 8.12 0.72 -16.13
N LEU A 425 7.75 0.78 -14.86
CA LEU A 425 8.41 1.57 -13.83
C LEU A 425 8.90 0.61 -12.75
N TYR A 426 10.18 0.69 -12.39
CA TYR A 426 10.77 -0.15 -11.35
C TYR A 426 12.05 0.50 -10.82
N ASP A 427 12.34 0.37 -9.54
CA ASP A 427 13.53 0.96 -8.89
C ASP A 427 14.80 0.57 -9.65
N ILE A 428 14.98 -0.72 -9.88
CA ILE A 428 16.14 -1.23 -10.62
C ILE A 428 15.82 -1.47 -12.11
N CYS A 429 14.88 -0.72 -12.70
CA CYS A 429 14.48 -0.93 -14.10
C CYS A 429 15.68 -0.90 -15.06
N CYS A 430 16.68 -0.05 -14.78
CA CYS A 430 17.89 0.06 -15.59
C CYS A 430 18.76 -1.20 -15.63
N GLN A 431 18.65 -2.06 -14.61
CA GLN A 431 19.34 -3.34 -14.53
C GLN A 431 18.41 -4.47 -14.96
N TRP A 432 17.18 -4.48 -14.44
CA TRP A 432 16.20 -5.56 -14.66
C TRP A 432 15.78 -5.69 -16.13
N SER A 433 15.56 -4.58 -16.84
CA SER A 433 15.04 -4.56 -18.23
C SER A 433 16.04 -5.11 -19.25
N VAL A 434 17.35 -5.07 -18.96
CA VAL A 434 18.43 -5.48 -19.88
C VAL A 434 18.29 -6.94 -20.30
N HIS A 435 17.94 -7.81 -19.34
CA HIS A 435 17.81 -9.25 -19.58
C HIS A 435 16.37 -9.76 -19.55
N LEU A 436 15.39 -8.86 -19.48
CA LEU A 436 13.97 -9.24 -19.45
C LEU A 436 13.54 -10.04 -20.67
N ILE A 437 13.95 -9.64 -21.88
CA ILE A 437 13.52 -10.31 -23.11
C ILE A 437 14.07 -11.74 -23.21
N PRO A 438 15.37 -12.00 -22.98
CA PRO A 438 15.89 -13.37 -22.86
C PRO A 438 15.19 -14.19 -21.77
N ARG A 439 14.90 -13.60 -20.60
CA ARG A 439 14.20 -14.32 -19.52
C ARG A 439 12.76 -14.65 -19.91
N MET A 440 12.04 -13.73 -20.54
CA MET A 440 10.69 -13.95 -21.06
C MET A 440 10.64 -15.10 -22.07
N ALA A 441 11.65 -15.25 -22.93
CA ALA A 441 11.71 -16.35 -23.89
C ALA A 441 11.88 -17.75 -23.25
N ALA A 442 12.27 -17.82 -21.97
CA ALA A 442 12.33 -19.05 -21.20
C ALA A 442 11.01 -19.40 -20.50
N PHE A 443 10.01 -18.49 -20.52
CA PHE A 443 8.68 -18.78 -19.99
C PHE A 443 7.87 -19.65 -20.97
N PRO A 444 6.75 -20.23 -20.52
CA PRO A 444 5.77 -20.83 -21.44
C PRO A 444 5.26 -19.82 -22.47
N GLU A 445 4.90 -20.30 -23.66
CA GLU A 445 4.52 -19.47 -24.83
C GLU A 445 3.42 -18.45 -24.54
N GLU A 446 2.49 -18.75 -23.63
CA GLU A 446 1.41 -17.86 -23.23
C GLU A 446 1.88 -16.55 -22.57
N PHE A 447 3.11 -16.50 -22.03
CA PHE A 447 3.70 -15.29 -21.46
C PHE A 447 4.53 -14.50 -22.46
N HIS A 448 4.74 -15.01 -23.68
CA HIS A 448 5.53 -14.33 -24.70
C HIS A 448 4.76 -13.14 -25.26
N VAL A 449 5.43 -11.99 -25.33
CA VAL A 449 4.89 -10.77 -25.91
C VAL A 449 5.60 -10.47 -27.24
N ASP A 450 4.81 -10.26 -28.29
CA ASP A 450 5.31 -9.81 -29.58
C ASP A 450 5.67 -8.32 -29.54
N LEU A 451 6.95 -8.04 -29.26
CA LEU A 451 7.49 -6.68 -29.16
C LEU A 451 7.55 -5.95 -30.52
N SER A 452 7.30 -6.64 -31.65
CA SER A 452 7.16 -5.94 -32.94
C SER A 452 5.85 -5.14 -33.01
N ARG A 453 4.88 -5.48 -32.16
CA ARG A 453 3.55 -4.86 -32.10
C ARG A 453 3.37 -3.96 -30.89
N VAL A 454 4.13 -4.18 -29.82
CA VAL A 454 3.99 -3.47 -28.54
C VAL A 454 5.24 -2.65 -28.26
N LYS A 455 5.04 -1.37 -27.92
CA LYS A 455 6.09 -0.45 -27.48
C LYS A 455 6.21 -0.48 -25.96
N TRP A 456 7.39 -0.86 -25.46
CA TRP A 456 7.73 -0.76 -24.05
C TRP A 456 8.66 0.42 -23.80
N THR A 457 8.39 1.17 -22.73
CA THR A 457 9.21 2.26 -22.25
C THR A 457 9.57 1.98 -20.81
N TYR A 458 10.85 1.98 -20.49
CA TYR A 458 11.37 1.64 -19.17
C TYR A 458 11.77 2.90 -18.42
N LEU A 459 11.35 3.01 -17.17
CA LEU A 459 11.54 4.20 -16.33
C LEU A 459 11.89 3.78 -14.89
N VAL A 460 12.58 4.66 -14.18
CA VAL A 460 12.87 4.50 -12.75
C VAL A 460 12.07 5.55 -12.00
N PRO A 461 11.30 5.18 -10.95
CA PRO A 461 10.49 6.12 -10.18
C PRO A 461 11.30 7.33 -9.70
N LYS A 462 10.63 8.49 -9.61
CA LYS A 462 11.29 9.78 -9.42
C LYS A 462 12.07 9.88 -8.11
N PHE A 463 11.60 9.24 -7.03
CA PHE A 463 12.28 9.26 -5.74
C PHE A 463 13.57 8.47 -5.78
N HIS A 464 13.58 7.34 -6.48
CA HIS A 464 14.72 6.43 -6.57
C HIS A 464 15.75 6.86 -7.61
N LEU A 465 15.32 7.55 -8.69
CA LEU A 465 16.16 7.94 -9.81
C LEU A 465 17.50 8.62 -9.41
N PRO A 466 17.56 9.57 -8.46
CA PRO A 466 18.82 10.22 -8.06
C PRO A 466 19.88 9.27 -7.48
N ALA A 467 19.49 8.11 -6.96
CA ALA A 467 20.41 7.12 -6.44
C ALA A 467 21.09 6.27 -7.54
N HIS A 468 20.70 6.46 -8.81
CA HIS A 468 21.33 5.80 -9.95
C HIS A 468 22.49 6.64 -10.52
N ILE A 469 23.35 6.02 -11.33
CA ILE A 469 24.39 6.75 -12.07
C ILE A 469 23.77 7.79 -13.03
N GLU A 470 24.52 8.84 -13.36
CA GLU A 470 24.08 9.96 -14.20
C GLU A 470 23.44 9.54 -15.54
N ARG A 471 24.02 8.53 -16.21
CA ARG A 471 23.43 7.96 -17.42
C ARG A 471 22.01 7.44 -17.19
N CYS A 472 21.78 6.77 -16.06
CA CYS A 472 20.46 6.25 -15.74
C CYS A 472 19.48 7.37 -15.37
N GLN A 473 19.96 8.40 -14.65
CA GLN A 473 19.18 9.58 -14.29
C GLN A 473 18.62 10.34 -15.48
N THR A 474 19.21 10.16 -16.67
CA THR A 474 18.72 10.77 -17.90
C THR A 474 17.93 9.79 -18.76
N VAL A 475 18.44 8.57 -18.97
CA VAL A 475 17.79 7.56 -19.82
C VAL A 475 16.47 7.06 -19.22
N PHE A 476 16.35 6.89 -17.90
CA PHE A 476 15.15 6.33 -17.27
C PHE A 476 14.24 7.39 -16.64
N SER A 477 14.47 8.67 -16.94
CA SER A 477 13.73 9.79 -16.36
C SER A 477 12.36 10.00 -16.99
N PHE A 478 11.36 10.21 -16.14
CA PHE A 478 10.04 10.70 -16.57
C PHE A 478 10.13 12.07 -17.24
N ASN A 479 10.99 12.96 -16.71
CA ASN A 479 11.06 14.35 -17.15
C ASN A 479 11.61 14.47 -18.58
N PHE A 480 12.34 13.46 -19.06
CA PHE A 480 12.92 13.42 -20.40
C PHE A 480 12.28 12.34 -21.28
N THR A 481 11.08 11.86 -20.90
CA THR A 481 10.34 10.87 -21.68
C THR A 481 9.04 11.46 -22.16
N ARG A 482 8.83 11.48 -23.47
CA ARG A 482 7.59 12.00 -24.06
C ARG A 482 6.38 11.15 -23.65
N PHE A 483 5.23 11.83 -23.62
CA PHE A 483 3.91 11.21 -23.48
C PHE A 483 3.63 10.47 -22.15
N VAL A 484 4.50 10.63 -21.15
CA VAL A 484 4.30 10.03 -19.81
C VAL A 484 3.56 10.96 -18.83
N GLY A 485 3.39 12.24 -19.18
CA GLY A 485 2.76 13.24 -18.32
C GLY A 485 3.51 13.43 -16.99
N ARG A 486 2.84 13.99 -15.96
CA ARG A 486 3.42 14.16 -14.61
C ARG A 486 3.25 12.91 -13.74
N THR A 487 3.66 11.76 -14.27
CA THR A 487 3.72 10.50 -13.51
C THR A 487 5.00 10.48 -12.67
N ASP A 488 4.93 10.00 -11.42
CA ASP A 488 6.08 9.86 -10.51
C ASP A 488 6.63 8.43 -10.42
N GLY A 489 5.74 7.44 -10.48
CA GLY A 489 6.06 6.02 -10.38
C GLY A 489 5.94 5.42 -8.98
N GLU A 490 5.63 6.20 -7.96
CA GLU A 490 5.70 5.83 -6.52
C GLU A 490 4.41 5.17 -6.00
N ALA A 491 3.61 4.61 -6.91
CA ALA A 491 2.27 4.12 -6.56
C ALA A 491 2.28 2.91 -5.62
N PRO A 492 3.16 1.89 -5.82
CA PRO A 492 3.30 0.79 -4.88
C PRO A 492 3.65 1.25 -3.45
N GLU A 493 4.60 2.18 -3.31
CA GLU A 493 5.14 2.71 -2.06
C GLU A 493 4.05 3.39 -1.23
N HIS A 494 3.21 4.22 -1.87
CA HIS A 494 2.04 4.79 -1.22
C HIS A 494 1.07 3.71 -0.72
N GLY A 495 0.85 2.66 -1.52
CA GLY A 495 0.03 1.52 -1.12
C GLY A 495 0.63 0.73 0.04
N TRP A 496 1.95 0.60 0.08
CA TRP A 496 2.67 -0.06 1.15
C TRP A 496 2.59 0.68 2.46
N SER A 497 2.72 2.01 2.45
CA SER A 497 2.53 2.82 3.65
C SER A 497 1.19 2.51 4.36
N ASP A 498 0.09 2.42 3.58
CA ASP A 498 -1.24 2.07 4.10
C ASP A 498 -1.35 0.62 4.59
N ILE A 499 -0.67 -0.33 3.92
CA ILE A 499 -0.74 -1.76 4.21
C ILE A 499 0.19 -2.15 5.39
N ASN A 500 1.29 -1.43 5.58
CA ASN A 500 2.27 -1.70 6.62
C ASN A 500 1.64 -1.67 8.03
N ALA A 501 0.62 -0.85 8.25
CA ALA A 501 -0.13 -0.80 9.50
C ALA A 501 -0.84 -2.13 9.86
N VAL A 502 -1.11 -3.00 8.89
CA VAL A 502 -1.74 -4.32 9.10
C VAL A 502 -0.79 -5.50 8.92
N ALA A 503 0.48 -5.27 8.60
CA ALA A 503 1.45 -6.33 8.33
C ALA A 503 1.58 -7.33 9.48
N THR A 504 1.57 -6.85 10.73
CA THR A 504 1.62 -7.71 11.93
C THR A 504 0.41 -8.61 12.07
N SER A 505 -0.77 -8.16 11.62
CA SER A 505 -1.99 -8.96 11.65
C SER A 505 -1.97 -10.11 10.62
N THR A 506 -1.24 -9.93 9.51
CA THR A 506 -1.10 -10.92 8.45
C THR A 506 0.07 -11.87 8.66
N GLN A 507 1.02 -11.50 9.52
CA GLN A 507 2.24 -12.26 9.77
C GLN A 507 2.00 -13.65 10.38
N GLU A 508 0.99 -13.75 11.25
CA GLU A 508 0.57 -14.99 11.94
C GLU A 508 -0.56 -15.72 11.19
N MET A 509 -0.80 -15.39 9.92
CA MET A 509 -1.84 -16.05 9.12
C MET A 509 -1.24 -17.13 8.21
N GLY A 510 -2.00 -18.21 8.00
CA GLY A 510 -1.67 -19.22 7.00
C GLY A 510 -1.94 -18.74 5.57
N PRO A 511 -1.53 -19.54 4.56
CA PRO A 511 -1.59 -19.15 3.14
C PRO A 511 -3.03 -18.88 2.63
N GLY A 512 -4.06 -19.38 3.31
CA GLY A 512 -5.45 -19.21 2.90
C GLY A 512 -6.10 -17.86 3.21
N SER A 513 -5.41 -16.97 3.93
CA SER A 513 -5.99 -15.79 4.58
C SER A 513 -5.48 -14.37 4.19
N PRO A 514 -4.74 -14.13 3.08
CA PRO A 514 -4.22 -12.79 2.77
C PRO A 514 -5.31 -11.79 2.33
N MET A 515 -5.15 -10.52 2.73
CA MET A 515 -6.10 -9.42 2.54
C MET A 515 -5.39 -8.14 2.04
N PRO A 516 -5.88 -7.48 0.98
CA PRO A 516 -5.49 -6.10 0.65
C PRO A 516 -6.66 -5.08 0.84
N PRO A 517 -6.41 -3.87 1.39
CA PRO A 517 -7.37 -2.76 1.44
C PRO A 517 -7.25 -1.72 0.29
N THR A 518 -8.37 -1.02 0.10
CA THR A 518 -8.91 -0.08 -0.94
C THR A 518 -8.54 1.41 -0.75
N PHE A 519 -9.03 2.45 -1.46
CA PHE A 519 -9.25 2.90 -2.87
C PHE A 519 -10.22 4.13 -2.93
N VAL A 520 -10.82 4.58 -1.81
CA VAL A 520 -11.88 5.61 -1.86
C VAL A 520 -11.40 7.07 -1.70
N ARG A 521 -10.20 7.29 -1.15
CA ARG A 521 -9.69 8.66 -0.88
C ARG A 521 -9.09 9.32 -2.13
N LYS A 522 -8.34 8.56 -2.93
CA LYS A 522 -7.46 9.07 -4.00
C LYS A 522 -8.20 9.60 -5.26
N ILE A 523 -9.48 9.25 -5.46
CA ILE A 523 -10.27 9.73 -6.61
C ILE A 523 -10.65 11.21 -6.49
N LYS A 524 -10.67 11.77 -5.28
CA LYS A 524 -11.11 13.16 -5.05
C LYS A 524 -10.04 14.20 -5.31
N ASP A 525 -8.76 13.82 -5.30
CA ASP A 525 -7.62 14.74 -5.29
C ASP A 525 -7.06 15.00 -6.71
N THR A 526 -7.31 14.11 -7.68
CA THR A 526 -6.65 14.14 -9.00
C THR A 526 -7.14 15.26 -9.94
N VAL A 527 -8.37 15.74 -9.78
CA VAL A 527 -8.96 16.73 -10.71
C VAL A 527 -8.44 18.17 -10.46
N PRO A 528 -8.36 18.66 -9.21
CA PRO A 528 -7.78 19.98 -8.92
C PRO A 528 -6.29 20.08 -9.28
N GLU A 529 -5.50 19.03 -9.04
CA GLU A 529 -4.05 19.02 -9.28
C GLU A 529 -3.69 19.16 -10.77
N ARG A 530 -4.54 18.65 -11.68
CA ARG A 530 -4.36 18.85 -13.12
C ARG A 530 -4.42 20.31 -13.53
N ALA A 531 -5.34 21.09 -12.94
CA ALA A 531 -5.54 22.49 -13.32
C ALA A 531 -4.31 23.33 -12.95
N GLN A 532 -3.83 23.19 -11.71
CA GLN A 532 -2.63 23.89 -11.23
C GLN A 532 -1.40 23.64 -12.11
N HIS A 533 -1.20 22.39 -12.54
CA HIS A 533 -0.04 22.03 -13.36
C HIS A 533 -0.03 22.60 -14.77
N VAL A 534 -1.20 22.94 -15.33
CA VAL A 534 -1.28 23.58 -16.65
C VAL A 534 -0.87 25.05 -16.53
N ASP A 535 -1.39 25.74 -15.52
CA ASP A 535 -1.09 27.15 -15.26
C ASP A 535 0.42 27.35 -15.02
N ASP A 536 1.06 26.49 -14.22
CA ASP A 536 2.50 26.55 -13.94
C ASP A 536 3.37 26.41 -15.21
N PHE A 537 2.91 25.62 -16.19
CA PHE A 537 3.66 25.36 -17.44
C PHE A 537 3.58 26.54 -18.41
N GLU A 538 2.40 27.16 -18.53
CA GLU A 538 2.18 28.33 -19.37
C GLU A 538 3.00 29.52 -18.86
N GLU A 539 2.98 29.78 -17.54
CA GLU A 539 3.78 30.84 -16.91
C GLU A 539 5.28 30.67 -17.15
N LEU A 540 5.81 29.45 -17.01
CA LEU A 540 7.24 29.18 -17.25
C LEU A 540 7.63 29.43 -18.71
N THR A 541 6.78 29.05 -19.65
CA THR A 541 7.07 29.14 -21.09
C THR A 541 7.07 30.59 -21.58
N GLU A 542 6.18 31.44 -21.06
CA GLU A 542 6.11 32.86 -21.42
C GLU A 542 7.36 33.67 -21.04
N ASN A 543 8.13 33.19 -20.07
CA ASN A 543 9.29 33.89 -19.53
C ASN A 543 10.64 33.52 -20.19
N LEU A 544 10.65 32.66 -21.22
CA LEU A 544 11.88 32.18 -21.87
C LEU A 544 12.14 32.84 -23.25
N PRO A 545 13.40 33.16 -23.62
CA PRO A 545 13.72 33.72 -24.94
C PRO A 545 13.36 32.78 -26.10
N PRO A 546 12.62 33.23 -27.13
CA PRO A 546 12.12 32.36 -28.21
C PRO A 546 13.22 31.63 -29.01
N GLU A 547 14.37 32.28 -29.19
CA GLU A 547 15.50 31.71 -29.94
C GLU A 547 16.18 30.56 -29.18
N SER A 548 16.30 30.69 -27.85
CA SER A 548 16.80 29.63 -26.97
C SER A 548 15.84 28.44 -26.93
N VAL A 549 14.53 28.70 -26.94
CA VAL A 549 13.51 27.65 -27.02
C VAL A 549 13.66 26.86 -28.33
N ALA A 550 13.76 27.54 -29.48
CA ALA A 550 13.88 26.88 -30.78
C ALA A 550 15.13 26.00 -30.91
N ALA A 551 16.30 26.50 -30.49
CA ALA A 551 17.54 25.74 -30.52
C ALA A 551 17.49 24.52 -29.58
N TRP A 552 16.93 24.70 -28.39
CA TRP A 552 16.75 23.63 -27.42
C TRP A 552 15.78 22.56 -27.90
N THR A 553 14.66 22.96 -28.53
CA THR A 553 13.68 22.02 -29.10
C THR A 553 14.34 21.07 -30.11
N VAL A 554 15.18 21.59 -31.02
CA VAL A 554 15.89 20.74 -32.00
C VAL A 554 16.82 19.74 -31.31
N ALA A 555 17.58 20.19 -30.31
CA ALA A 555 18.49 19.32 -29.55
C ALA A 555 17.74 18.23 -28.77
N VAL A 556 16.61 18.59 -28.15
CA VAL A 556 15.74 17.65 -27.43
C VAL A 556 15.11 16.64 -28.39
N GLU A 557 14.54 17.08 -29.51
CA GLU A 557 13.89 16.18 -30.48
C GLU A 557 14.88 15.16 -31.08
N ALA A 558 16.11 15.59 -31.39
CA ALA A 558 17.16 14.71 -31.87
C ALA A 558 17.55 13.65 -30.82
N TRP A 559 17.67 14.05 -29.55
CA TRP A 559 17.98 13.15 -28.45
C TRP A 559 16.81 12.21 -28.07
N GLU A 560 15.57 12.70 -28.15
CA GLU A 560 14.36 11.91 -27.94
C GLU A 560 14.20 10.81 -29.01
N ALA A 561 14.60 11.10 -30.25
CA ALA A 561 14.57 10.14 -31.36
C ALA A 561 15.68 9.07 -31.24
N ASP A 562 16.86 9.46 -30.79
CA ASP A 562 17.99 8.57 -30.55
C ASP A 562 18.74 8.94 -29.26
N ARG A 563 18.49 8.17 -28.19
CA ARG A 563 19.09 8.37 -26.86
C ARG A 563 20.60 8.11 -26.81
N ARG A 564 21.23 7.75 -27.94
CA ARG A 564 22.70 7.67 -28.09
C ARG A 564 23.34 9.00 -28.48
N GLN A 565 22.54 9.99 -28.90
CA GLN A 565 23.03 11.33 -29.24
C GLN A 565 23.48 12.11 -28.00
N VAL A 566 24.11 13.28 -28.23
CA VAL A 566 24.50 14.20 -27.15
C VAL A 566 23.27 14.56 -26.33
N ASN A 567 23.35 14.33 -25.02
CA ASN A 567 22.24 14.55 -24.12
C ASN A 567 22.17 16.04 -23.73
N PRO A 568 21.14 16.79 -24.17
CA PRO A 568 21.04 18.21 -23.86
C PRO A 568 20.81 18.45 -22.36
N PHE A 569 20.29 17.46 -21.62
CA PHE A 569 19.94 17.59 -20.21
C PHE A 569 21.12 17.39 -19.24
N VAL A 570 22.29 16.97 -19.74
CA VAL A 570 23.51 16.85 -18.93
C VAL A 570 24.11 18.24 -18.74
N SER A 571 24.27 18.66 -17.49
CA SER A 571 24.99 19.88 -17.16
C SER A 571 26.47 19.73 -17.56
N ILE A 572 26.89 20.42 -18.61
CA ILE A 572 28.30 20.48 -19.05
C ILE A 572 29.11 21.49 -18.22
N ALA A 573 28.60 21.90 -17.04
CA ALA A 573 29.38 22.76 -16.16
C ALA A 573 30.68 22.03 -15.79
N GLU A 574 31.82 22.61 -16.13
CA GLU A 574 33.12 22.13 -15.65
C GLU A 574 33.09 22.18 -14.12
N ILE A 575 32.93 21.02 -13.50
CA ILE A 575 33.02 20.89 -12.06
C ILE A 575 34.50 21.05 -11.73
N VAL A 576 34.91 22.28 -11.42
CA VAL A 576 36.25 22.55 -10.88
C VAL A 576 36.31 21.87 -9.51
N THR A 577 37.05 20.75 -9.43
CA THR A 577 37.19 20.01 -8.19
C THR A 577 38.12 20.76 -7.22
N GLU A 578 38.06 20.47 -5.92
CA GLU A 578 39.02 21.01 -4.95
C GLU A 578 40.47 20.67 -5.35
N CYS A 579 40.69 19.54 -6.01
CA CYS A 579 41.99 19.16 -6.56
C CYS A 579 42.42 20.06 -7.72
N ASP A 580 41.49 20.46 -8.61
CA ASP A 580 41.78 21.38 -9.71
C ASP A 580 42.12 22.77 -9.16
N ILE A 581 41.39 23.24 -8.14
CA ILE A 581 41.70 24.51 -7.44
C ILE A 581 43.06 24.44 -6.76
N LYS A 582 43.38 23.34 -6.08
CA LYS A 582 44.69 23.13 -5.43
C LYS A 582 45.82 23.06 -6.45
N LEU A 583 45.58 22.45 -7.61
CA LEU A 583 46.55 22.38 -8.69
C LEU A 583 46.80 23.75 -9.31
N GLU A 584 45.76 24.55 -9.50
CA GLU A 584 45.86 25.92 -10.00
C GLU A 584 46.60 26.80 -8.99
N LEU A 585 46.24 26.74 -7.70
CA LEU A 585 46.94 27.46 -6.63
C LEU A 585 48.41 27.04 -6.48
N ALA A 586 48.73 25.75 -6.63
CA ALA A 586 50.10 25.28 -6.60
C ALA A 586 50.91 25.76 -7.81
N ARG A 587 50.26 25.89 -8.98
CA ARG A 587 50.87 26.47 -10.19
C ARG A 587 51.13 27.97 -9.99
N GLU A 588 50.19 28.69 -9.39
CA GLU A 588 50.35 30.11 -9.03
C GLU A 588 51.47 30.32 -7.99
N GLU A 589 51.49 29.56 -6.89
CA GLU A 589 52.57 29.62 -5.89
C GLU A 589 53.95 29.30 -6.51
N SER A 590 54.02 28.31 -7.39
CA SER A 590 55.28 27.97 -8.06
C SER A 590 55.74 29.05 -9.04
N ALA A 591 54.80 29.76 -9.68
CA ALA A 591 55.10 30.90 -10.54
C ALA A 591 55.56 32.12 -9.73
N GLU A 592 54.95 32.40 -8.57
CA GLU A 592 55.32 33.50 -7.67
C GLU A 592 56.70 33.27 -7.01
N LEU A 593 57.01 32.02 -6.66
CA LEU A 593 58.34 31.61 -6.20
C LEU A 593 59.39 31.78 -7.30
N ALA A 594 59.04 31.51 -8.57
CA ALA A 594 59.93 31.68 -9.70
C ALA A 594 60.13 33.15 -10.10
N SER A 595 59.15 34.03 -9.86
CA SER A 595 59.26 35.48 -10.11
C SER A 595 59.90 36.27 -8.97
N GLY A 596 60.29 35.59 -7.88
CA GLY A 596 61.00 36.21 -6.74
C GLY A 596 60.15 37.23 -5.98
N THR A 597 58.83 37.10 -6.04
CA THR A 597 57.88 38.08 -5.47
C THR A 597 57.18 37.53 -4.23
N SER A 598 57.87 36.74 -3.40
CA SER A 598 57.35 36.34 -2.10
C SER A 598 57.77 37.35 -1.03
N GLY A 599 56.84 38.22 -0.62
CA GLY A 599 56.96 39.13 0.52
C GLY A 599 55.95 38.79 1.59
#